data_AF-A0A1W9RRN7-F1
#
_entry.id   AF-A0A1W9RRN7-F1
#
_cell.length_a   1.000
_cell.length_b   1.000
_cell.length_c   1.000
_cell.angle_alpha   90.00
_cell.angle_beta   90.00
_cell.angle_gamma   90.00
#
_symmetry.space_group_name_H-M   'P 1'
#
loop_
_entity.id
_entity.type
_entity.pdbx_description
1 polymer ?
#
loop_
_entity_poly.entity_id
_entity_poly.type
_entity_poly.pdbx_seq_one_letter_code
_entity_poly.pdbx_strand_id
1 'polypeptide(L)'
;RDIDILKSFKKVVVSFSLTTLKKKLAERLEPSAPSPQERLEAMERLSPHVNVVCRLDPLIYPLNIGEIEEIVKEVVYRGAKQIITSTYKVRMDNFKRMVNSFPECESIWRSLYLAQGEKKRGYIYLPEEMRKELIEMVREVSLKYEVDFSSCREGFAYLNTAKCDGSSFFDHDT
;
A
#
# COMPACT_ATOMS: atom_id res chain seq x y z
N ARG A 1 2.12 -24.07 -12.63
CA ARG A 1 0.94 -23.75 -13.46
C ARG A 1 0.82 -22.24 -13.69
N ASP A 2 0.54 -21.41 -12.68
CA ASP A 2 0.36 -19.97 -12.89
C ASP A 2 1.67 -19.25 -13.23
N ILE A 3 2.77 -19.62 -12.57
CA ILE A 3 4.11 -19.13 -12.87
C ILE A 3 4.49 -19.41 -14.33
N ASP A 4 4.13 -20.57 -14.86
CA ASP A 4 4.46 -20.96 -16.24
C ASP A 4 3.72 -20.08 -17.26
N ILE A 5 2.48 -19.72 -16.94
CA ILE A 5 1.69 -18.77 -17.73
C ILE A 5 2.31 -17.37 -17.64
N LEU A 6 2.65 -16.90 -16.44
CA LEU A 6 3.24 -15.56 -16.24
C LEU A 6 4.58 -15.41 -16.98
N LYS A 7 5.41 -16.46 -16.98
CA LYS A 7 6.69 -16.51 -17.73
C LYS A 7 6.52 -16.44 -19.24
N SER A 8 5.34 -16.75 -19.79
CA SER A 8 5.09 -16.68 -21.23
C SER A 8 4.93 -15.24 -21.74
N PHE A 9 4.63 -14.29 -20.85
CA PHE A 9 4.47 -12.88 -21.21
C PHE A 9 5.80 -12.14 -21.12
N LYS A 10 6.09 -11.28 -22.11
CA LYS A 10 7.32 -10.47 -22.13
C LYS A 10 7.34 -9.36 -21.07
N LYS A 11 6.17 -8.80 -20.74
CA LYS A 11 6.04 -7.65 -19.85
C LYS A 11 4.99 -7.95 -18.78
N VAL A 12 5.44 -8.33 -17.58
CA VAL A 12 4.58 -8.64 -16.44
C VAL A 12 5.13 -8.01 -15.17
N VAL A 13 4.25 -7.35 -14.44
CA VAL A 13 4.45 -6.95 -13.06
C VAL A 13 3.32 -7.54 -12.24
N VAL A 14 3.65 -8.20 -11.14
CA VAL A 14 2.67 -8.68 -10.16
C VAL A 14 2.68 -7.76 -8.96
N SER A 15 1.51 -7.27 -8.57
CA SER A 15 1.35 -6.34 -7.46
C SER A 15 0.63 -7.02 -6.30
N PHE A 16 1.25 -7.00 -5.12
CA PHE A 16 0.67 -7.54 -3.88
C PHE A 16 0.26 -6.40 -2.95
N SER A 17 -0.98 -6.41 -2.47
CA SER A 17 -1.38 -5.50 -1.39
C SER A 17 -1.04 -6.09 -0.03
N LEU A 18 -0.32 -5.34 0.80
CA LEU A 18 0.02 -5.72 2.17
C LEU A 18 -0.21 -4.53 3.12
N THR A 19 -1.33 -4.56 3.83
CA THR A 19 -1.76 -3.44 4.70
C THR A 19 -1.18 -3.52 6.11
N THR A 20 -0.84 -4.72 6.60
CA THR A 20 -0.31 -4.99 7.96
C THR A 20 0.36 -6.37 7.98
N LEU A 21 1.31 -6.59 8.88
CA LEU A 21 1.86 -7.93 9.18
C LEU A 21 1.06 -8.65 10.26
N LYS A 22 0.28 -7.92 11.05
CA LYS A 22 -0.51 -8.48 12.15
C LYS A 22 -1.74 -9.22 11.62
N LYS A 23 -1.73 -10.54 11.73
CA LYS A 23 -2.84 -11.43 11.32
C LYS A 23 -4.20 -10.96 11.82
N LYS A 24 -4.34 -10.62 13.11
CA LYS A 24 -5.61 -10.14 13.70
C LYS A 24 -6.11 -8.84 13.09
N LEU A 25 -5.21 -7.91 12.74
CA LEU A 25 -5.59 -6.66 12.10
C LEU A 25 -5.99 -6.92 10.64
N ALA A 26 -5.26 -7.77 9.93
CA ALA A 26 -5.60 -8.19 8.58
C ALA A 26 -6.98 -8.86 8.52
N GLU A 27 -7.31 -9.76 9.45
CA GLU A 27 -8.63 -10.40 9.52
C GLU A 27 -9.77 -9.40 9.77
N ARG A 28 -9.52 -8.32 10.53
CA ARG A 28 -10.53 -7.26 10.75
C ARG A 28 -10.70 -6.37 9.52
N LEU A 29 -9.60 -6.06 8.81
CA LEU A 29 -9.61 -5.20 7.63
C LEU A 29 -10.10 -5.93 6.37
N GLU A 30 -9.67 -7.17 6.18
CA GLU A 30 -9.78 -7.97 4.96
C GLU A 30 -10.12 -9.45 5.29
N PRO A 31 -11.25 -9.74 5.96
CA PRO A 31 -11.55 -11.05 6.56
C PRO A 31 -11.55 -12.26 5.60
N SER A 32 -11.75 -12.04 4.31
CA SER A 32 -11.82 -13.10 3.29
C SER A 32 -10.56 -13.17 2.42
N ALA A 33 -9.57 -12.32 2.68
CA ALA A 33 -8.35 -12.27 1.90
C ALA A 33 -7.28 -13.19 2.51
N PRO A 34 -6.31 -13.69 1.72
CA PRO A 34 -5.17 -14.43 2.24
C PRO A 34 -4.46 -13.65 3.35
N SER A 35 -3.92 -14.37 4.32
CA SER A 35 -3.18 -13.78 5.44
C SER A 35 -1.93 -13.02 4.95
N PRO A 36 -1.40 -12.08 5.74
CA PRO A 36 -0.15 -11.39 5.42
C PRO A 36 0.99 -12.35 5.08
N GLN A 37 1.12 -13.43 5.85
CA GLN A 37 2.16 -14.45 5.65
C GLN A 37 2.02 -15.17 4.31
N GLU A 38 0.80 -15.59 3.93
CA GLU A 38 0.56 -16.24 2.64
C GLU A 38 0.90 -15.31 1.45
N ARG A 39 0.63 -14.00 1.59
CA ARG A 39 0.99 -13.00 0.56
C ARG A 39 2.51 -12.83 0.45
N LEU A 40 3.23 -12.80 1.56
CA LEU A 40 4.70 -12.73 1.59
C LEU A 40 5.35 -13.97 0.97
N GLU A 41 4.85 -15.17 1.29
CA GLU A 41 5.34 -16.42 0.70
C GLU A 41 5.07 -16.48 -0.80
N ALA A 42 3.90 -16.00 -1.25
CA ALA A 42 3.59 -15.91 -2.67
C ALA A 42 4.52 -14.93 -3.40
N MET A 43 4.79 -13.76 -2.80
CA MET A 43 5.74 -12.77 -3.30
C MET A 43 7.14 -13.38 -3.47
N GLU A 44 7.65 -14.06 -2.45
CA GLU A 44 8.97 -14.71 -2.46
C GLU A 44 9.10 -15.77 -3.55
N ARG A 45 8.06 -16.57 -3.77
CA ARG A 45 8.06 -17.60 -4.82
C ARG A 45 8.01 -17.01 -6.23
N LEU A 46 7.44 -15.81 -6.38
CA LEU A 46 7.24 -15.17 -7.68
C LEU A 46 8.37 -14.22 -8.07
N SER A 47 9.03 -13.57 -7.10
CA SER A 47 10.05 -12.56 -7.36
C SER A 47 11.27 -13.03 -8.18
N PRO A 48 11.70 -14.32 -8.16
CA PRO A 48 12.75 -14.81 -9.04
C PRO A 48 12.33 -14.97 -10.51
N HIS A 49 11.04 -14.80 -10.82
CA HIS A 49 10.47 -15.14 -12.12
C HIS A 49 9.82 -13.98 -12.83
N VAL A 50 9.29 -12.99 -12.09
CA VAL A 50 8.63 -11.80 -12.64
C VAL A 50 8.94 -10.59 -11.76
N ASN A 51 8.75 -9.39 -12.29
CA ASN A 51 8.83 -8.19 -11.47
C ASN A 51 7.68 -8.18 -10.45
N VAL A 52 8.03 -8.03 -9.18
CA VAL A 52 7.05 -7.96 -8.10
C VAL A 52 7.13 -6.60 -7.42
N VAL A 53 5.97 -6.03 -7.11
CA VAL A 53 5.84 -4.78 -6.36
C VAL A 53 4.88 -4.97 -5.19
N CYS A 54 5.10 -4.22 -4.12
CA CYS A 54 4.21 -4.21 -2.96
C CYS A 54 3.40 -2.92 -2.92
N ARG A 55 2.10 -3.03 -2.64
CA ARG A 55 1.24 -1.91 -2.28
C ARG A 55 1.03 -1.92 -0.77
N LEU A 56 1.78 -1.08 -0.06
CA LEU A 56 1.47 -0.69 1.33
C LEU A 56 0.33 0.33 1.28
N ASP A 57 -0.85 -0.16 0.89
CA ASP A 57 -2.00 0.67 0.55
C ASP A 57 -3.28 -0.02 1.05
N PRO A 58 -4.14 0.66 1.83
CA PRO A 58 -3.95 2.02 2.35
C PRO A 58 -3.14 2.10 3.65
N LEU A 59 -2.48 3.23 3.87
CA LEU A 59 -2.11 3.69 5.20
C LEU A 59 -3.36 4.15 5.94
N ILE A 60 -3.67 3.50 7.06
CA ILE A 60 -4.84 3.76 7.89
C ILE A 60 -4.33 4.23 9.25
N TYR A 61 -4.30 5.55 9.48
CA TYR A 61 -3.92 6.10 10.77
C TYR A 61 -5.01 5.82 11.83
N PRO A 62 -4.65 5.34 13.05
CA PRO A 62 -3.32 4.94 13.52
C PRO A 62 -3.01 3.44 13.34
N LEU A 63 -3.92 2.66 12.76
CA LEU A 63 -3.91 1.19 12.77
C LEU A 63 -2.61 0.54 12.28
N ASN A 64 -2.03 0.98 11.15
CA ASN A 64 -0.88 0.32 10.52
C ASN A 64 0.36 1.20 10.35
N ILE A 65 0.35 2.43 10.87
CA ILE A 65 1.45 3.39 10.67
C ILE A 65 2.73 2.93 11.38
N GLY A 66 2.59 2.29 12.55
CA GLY A 66 3.72 1.75 13.30
C GLY A 66 4.39 0.52 12.66
N GLU A 67 3.84 -0.01 11.56
CA GLU A 67 4.40 -1.19 10.87
C GLU A 67 5.12 -0.83 9.56
N ILE A 68 5.19 0.47 9.19
CA ILE A 68 5.73 0.90 7.89
C ILE A 68 7.13 0.33 7.64
N GLU A 69 8.06 0.52 8.59
CA GLU A 69 9.44 0.06 8.40
C GLU A 69 9.55 -1.47 8.33
N GLU A 70 8.84 -2.17 9.22
CA GLU A 70 8.85 -3.63 9.25
C GLU A 70 8.28 -4.22 7.96
N ILE A 71 7.17 -3.67 7.45
CA ILE A 71 6.57 -4.08 6.19
C ILE A 71 7.53 -3.85 5.03
N VAL A 72 8.10 -2.66 4.89
CA VAL A 72 9.01 -2.34 3.77
C VAL A 72 10.22 -3.28 3.80
N LYS A 73 10.83 -3.47 4.97
CA LYS A 73 11.96 -4.38 5.14
C LYS A 73 11.59 -5.81 4.70
N GLU A 74 10.47 -6.33 5.17
CA GLU A 74 10.05 -7.71 4.89
C GLU A 74 9.73 -7.91 3.40
N VAL A 75 9.01 -6.99 2.76
CA VAL A 75 8.65 -7.17 1.32
C VAL A 75 9.85 -6.98 0.40
N VAL A 76 10.79 -6.09 0.74
CA VAL A 76 12.07 -5.97 0.02
C VAL A 76 12.87 -7.26 0.16
N TYR A 77 12.93 -7.83 1.37
CA TYR A 77 13.58 -9.12 1.61
C TYR A 77 12.96 -10.26 0.77
N ARG A 78 11.65 -10.25 0.54
CA ARG A 78 10.95 -11.21 -0.35
C ARG A 78 11.04 -10.86 -1.84
N GLY A 79 11.75 -9.80 -2.21
CA GLY A 79 12.07 -9.45 -3.60
C GLY A 79 11.11 -8.46 -4.26
N ALA A 80 10.33 -7.69 -3.48
CA ALA A 80 9.61 -6.54 -4.03
C ALA A 80 10.59 -5.47 -4.51
N LYS A 81 10.41 -5.00 -5.74
CA LYS A 81 11.26 -3.99 -6.39
C LYS A 81 10.74 -2.56 -6.25
N GLN A 82 9.49 -2.40 -5.83
CA GLN A 82 8.87 -1.10 -5.61
C GLN A 82 7.84 -1.18 -4.47
N ILE A 83 7.80 -0.13 -3.66
CA ILE A 83 6.73 0.17 -2.70
C ILE A 83 5.80 1.22 -3.29
N ILE A 84 4.52 0.90 -3.30
CA ILE A 84 3.45 1.79 -3.72
C ILE A 84 2.56 2.04 -2.52
N THR A 85 2.22 3.30 -2.25
CA THR A 85 1.39 3.61 -1.09
C THR A 85 0.33 4.65 -1.41
N SER A 86 -0.72 4.67 -0.59
CA SER A 86 -1.72 5.71 -0.57
C SER A 86 -2.34 5.77 0.82
N THR A 87 -2.94 6.89 1.18
CA THR A 87 -3.69 7.01 2.44
C THR A 87 -5.12 6.51 2.26
N TYR A 88 -5.71 6.03 3.35
CA TYR A 88 -7.11 5.65 3.37
C TYR A 88 -8.00 6.83 2.96
N LYS A 89 -8.95 6.57 2.06
CA LYS A 89 -9.88 7.55 1.48
C LYS A 89 -11.30 7.13 1.78
N VAL A 90 -12.01 7.98 2.50
CA VAL A 90 -13.33 7.70 3.00
C VAL A 90 -14.38 7.82 1.89
N ARG A 91 -15.17 6.76 1.73
CA ARG A 91 -16.56 6.84 1.23
C ARG A 91 -17.50 6.57 2.40
N MET A 92 -18.69 7.18 2.42
CA MET A 92 -19.58 7.13 3.58
C MET A 92 -20.05 5.71 3.94
N ASP A 93 -20.26 4.84 2.96
CA ASP A 93 -20.61 3.43 3.17
C ASP A 93 -19.45 2.65 3.79
N ASN A 94 -18.25 2.83 3.26
CA ASN A 94 -17.04 2.21 3.74
C ASN A 94 -16.61 2.75 5.11
N PHE A 95 -16.83 4.04 5.39
CA PHE A 95 -16.60 4.65 6.69
C PHE A 95 -17.44 4.01 7.79
N LYS A 96 -18.74 3.78 7.53
CA LYS A 96 -19.62 3.08 8.49
C LYS A 96 -19.08 1.68 8.82
N ARG A 97 -18.62 0.95 7.80
CA ARG A 97 -18.02 -0.38 7.99
C ARG A 97 -16.74 -0.30 8.81
N MET A 98 -15.86 0.65 8.50
CA MET A 98 -14.63 0.86 9.26
C MET A 98 -14.91 1.20 10.72
N VAL A 99 -15.82 2.14 11.01
CA VAL A 99 -16.22 2.50 12.37
C VAL A 99 -16.83 1.30 13.12
N ASN A 100 -17.68 0.50 12.46
CA ASN A 100 -18.24 -0.70 13.08
C ASN A 100 -17.15 -1.73 13.41
N SER A 101 -16.15 -1.88 12.53
CA SER A 101 -15.04 -2.79 12.75
C SER A 101 -14.04 -2.28 13.77
N PHE A 102 -13.88 -0.96 13.93
CA PHE A 102 -12.90 -0.28 14.80
C PHE A 102 -13.56 0.89 15.56
N PRO A 103 -14.51 0.61 16.47
CA PRO A 103 -15.20 1.65 17.23
C PRO A 103 -14.22 2.52 18.06
N GLU A 104 -13.09 1.95 18.46
CA GLU A 104 -12.02 2.66 19.16
C GLU A 104 -11.41 3.81 18.35
N CYS A 105 -11.51 3.77 17.02
CA CYS A 105 -10.99 4.80 16.12
C CYS A 105 -12.07 5.80 15.65
N GLU A 106 -13.33 5.65 16.06
CA GLU A 106 -14.43 6.46 15.52
C GLU A 106 -14.21 7.97 15.75
N SER A 107 -13.89 8.36 16.99
CA SER A 107 -13.73 9.77 17.36
C SER A 107 -12.65 10.45 16.51
N ILE A 108 -11.48 9.82 16.40
CA ILE A 108 -10.36 10.36 15.64
C ILE A 108 -10.66 10.38 14.14
N TRP A 109 -11.29 9.35 13.60
CA TRP A 109 -11.65 9.32 12.19
C TRP A 109 -12.74 10.32 11.82
N ARG A 110 -13.72 10.57 12.69
CA ARG A 110 -14.69 11.64 12.47
C ARG A 110 -14.03 13.00 12.44
N SER A 111 -13.09 13.25 13.36
CA SER A 111 -12.32 14.49 13.37
C SER A 111 -11.48 14.65 12.10
N LEU A 112 -10.66 13.66 11.76
CA LEU A 112 -9.72 13.72 10.64
C LEU A 112 -10.42 13.74 9.27
N TYR A 113 -11.44 12.91 9.07
CA TYR A 113 -12.09 12.78 7.76
C TYR A 113 -13.33 13.67 7.64
N LEU A 114 -14.20 13.76 8.65
CA LEU A 114 -15.48 14.47 8.47
C LEU A 114 -15.40 15.96 8.81
N ALA A 115 -14.55 16.35 9.78
CA ALA A 115 -14.39 17.75 10.17
C ALA A 115 -13.22 18.44 9.44
N GLN A 116 -12.07 17.77 9.34
CA GLN A 116 -10.84 18.37 8.81
C GLN A 116 -10.49 17.89 7.39
N GLY A 117 -11.11 16.80 6.92
CA GLY A 117 -10.72 16.12 5.70
C GLY A 117 -11.07 16.87 4.43
N GLU A 118 -10.33 16.57 3.36
CA GLU A 118 -10.50 17.21 2.05
C GLU A 118 -11.44 16.41 1.17
N LYS A 119 -12.55 17.02 0.74
CA LYS A 119 -13.46 16.40 -0.22
C LYS A 119 -12.86 16.50 -1.62
N LYS A 120 -12.48 15.36 -2.19
CA LYS A 120 -11.98 15.25 -3.56
C LYS A 120 -12.87 14.27 -4.33
N ARG A 121 -13.69 14.81 -5.23
CA ARG A 121 -14.72 14.06 -5.97
C ARG A 121 -15.66 13.33 -4.99
N GLY A 122 -15.82 12.02 -5.11
CA GLY A 122 -16.66 11.19 -4.24
C GLY A 122 -15.97 10.62 -2.99
N TYR A 123 -14.77 11.11 -2.65
CA TYR A 123 -14.00 10.63 -1.50
C TYR A 123 -13.65 11.78 -0.56
N ILE A 124 -13.41 11.44 0.70
CA ILE A 124 -12.83 12.34 1.69
C ILE A 124 -11.44 11.84 2.07
N TYR A 125 -10.46 12.70 1.86
CA TYR A 125 -9.04 12.45 2.11
C TYR A 125 -8.70 12.95 3.52
N LEU A 126 -7.63 12.41 4.11
CA LEU A 126 -6.98 13.06 5.25
C LEU A 126 -6.53 14.50 4.88
N PRO A 127 -6.37 15.40 5.87
CA PRO A 127 -5.77 16.71 5.66
C PRO A 127 -4.44 16.61 4.89
N GLU A 128 -4.19 17.50 3.94
CA GLU A 128 -3.02 17.40 3.05
C GLU A 128 -1.68 17.26 3.78
N GLU A 129 -1.43 18.06 4.82
CA GLU A 129 -0.20 17.98 5.62
C GLU A 129 -0.01 16.59 6.23
N MET A 130 -1.04 16.05 6.88
CA MET A 130 -0.98 14.71 7.46
C MET A 130 -0.79 13.63 6.39
N ARG A 131 -1.43 13.76 5.22
CA ARG A 131 -1.19 12.80 4.12
C ARG A 131 0.25 12.86 3.66
N LYS A 132 0.79 14.07 3.48
CA LYS A 132 2.15 14.28 3.02
C LYS A 132 3.14 13.64 4.00
N GLU A 133 3.00 13.89 5.30
CA GLU A 133 3.82 13.26 6.34
C GLU A 133 3.80 11.73 6.26
N LEU A 134 2.60 11.13 6.16
CA LEU A 134 2.45 9.67 6.04
C LEU A 134 3.15 9.11 4.80
N ILE A 135 3.03 9.81 3.66
CA ILE A 135 3.64 9.41 2.39
C ILE A 135 5.15 9.59 2.41
N GLU A 136 5.65 10.67 3.02
CA GLU A 136 7.08 10.92 3.21
C GLU A 136 7.72 9.86 4.12
N MET A 137 7.05 9.43 5.19
CA MET A 137 7.55 8.33 6.03
C MET A 137 7.78 7.04 5.24
N VAL A 138 6.82 6.63 4.39
CA VAL A 138 7.01 5.43 3.55
C VAL A 138 8.14 5.64 2.53
N ARG A 139 8.24 6.84 1.96
CA ARG A 139 9.33 7.18 1.02
C ARG A 139 10.69 7.08 1.69
N GLU A 140 10.88 7.70 2.85
CA GLU A 140 12.15 7.71 3.57
C GLU A 140 12.61 6.29 3.89
N VAL A 141 11.70 5.46 4.39
CA VAL A 141 11.97 4.04 4.64
C VAL A 141 12.28 3.31 3.33
N SER A 142 11.53 3.54 2.26
CA SER A 142 11.79 2.89 0.96
C SER A 142 13.19 3.22 0.44
N LEU A 143 13.60 4.49 0.51
CA LEU A 143 14.94 4.92 0.11
C LEU A 143 16.03 4.34 1.01
N LYS A 144 15.77 4.21 2.33
CA LYS A 144 16.69 3.55 3.27
C LYS A 144 16.97 2.09 2.90
N TYR A 145 15.99 1.38 2.34
CA TYR A 145 16.13 -0.01 1.87
C TYR A 145 16.41 -0.10 0.36
N GLU A 146 16.79 1.02 -0.28
CA GLU A 146 17.18 1.09 -1.70
C GLU A 146 16.13 0.50 -2.66
N VAL A 147 14.84 0.67 -2.35
CA VAL A 147 13.72 0.20 -3.17
C VAL A 147 12.96 1.37 -3.78
N ASP A 148 12.46 1.18 -5.01
CA ASP A 148 11.67 2.20 -5.68
C ASP A 148 10.39 2.54 -4.90
N PHE A 149 9.95 3.78 -5.04
CA PHE A 149 8.82 4.32 -4.31
C PHE A 149 7.85 5.05 -5.25
N SER A 150 6.55 4.89 -4.98
CA SER A 150 5.54 5.79 -5.52
C SER A 150 4.33 5.96 -4.60
N SER A 151 3.74 7.15 -4.65
CA SER A 151 2.43 7.44 -4.10
C SER A 151 1.36 7.37 -5.20
N CYS A 152 0.21 6.78 -4.90
CA CYS A 152 -0.88 6.61 -5.87
C CYS A 152 -2.08 7.50 -5.53
N ARG A 153 -2.43 8.42 -6.43
CA ARG A 153 -3.59 9.34 -6.30
C ARG A 153 -3.56 10.19 -5.01
N GLU A 154 -2.37 10.58 -4.58
CA GLU A 154 -2.15 11.46 -3.42
C GLU A 154 -1.88 12.92 -3.80
N GLY A 155 -1.57 13.20 -5.07
CA GLY A 155 -1.15 14.55 -5.50
C GLY A 155 0.33 14.85 -5.24
N PHE A 156 1.11 13.87 -4.77
CA PHE A 156 2.54 14.03 -4.45
C PHE A 156 3.45 13.30 -5.43
N ALA A 157 3.15 13.37 -6.73
CA ALA A 157 3.92 12.65 -7.76
C ALA A 157 5.40 13.06 -7.80
N TYR A 158 5.73 14.28 -7.37
CA TYR A 158 7.10 14.79 -7.26
C TYR A 158 7.95 14.03 -6.21
N LEU A 159 7.33 13.25 -5.32
CA LEU A 159 8.01 12.40 -4.34
C LEU A 159 8.40 11.03 -4.92
N ASN A 160 7.83 10.61 -6.05
CA ASN A 160 7.98 9.27 -6.59
C ASN A 160 9.35 9.07 -7.25
N THR A 161 9.95 7.89 -7.09
CA THR A 161 11.16 7.48 -7.84
C THR A 161 10.81 6.70 -9.10
N ALA A 162 9.62 6.08 -9.15
CA ALA A 162 9.12 5.32 -10.29
C ALA A 162 7.62 5.54 -10.53
N LYS A 163 7.11 5.15 -11.70
CA LYS A 163 5.66 5.20 -11.99
C LYS A 163 4.92 4.13 -11.18
N CYS A 164 3.72 4.45 -10.71
CA CYS A 164 2.94 3.58 -9.81
C CYS A 164 2.15 2.46 -10.50
N ASP A 165 2.18 2.40 -11.84
CA ASP A 165 1.51 1.38 -12.66
C ASP A 165 2.45 0.24 -13.09
N GLY A 166 3.71 0.30 -12.67
CA GLY A 166 4.73 -0.69 -13.01
C GLY A 166 5.31 -0.54 -14.43
N SER A 167 4.93 0.49 -15.20
CA SER A 167 5.46 0.66 -16.56
C SER A 167 6.98 0.93 -16.56
N SER A 168 7.50 1.55 -15.50
CA SER A 168 8.92 1.87 -15.35
C SER A 168 9.83 0.64 -15.44
N PHE A 169 9.34 -0.56 -15.15
CA PHE A 169 10.10 -1.80 -15.27
C PHE A 169 10.38 -2.24 -16.72
N PHE A 170 9.78 -1.58 -17.71
CA PHE A 170 9.90 -1.93 -19.14
C PHE A 170 10.39 -0.77 -20.01
N ASP A 171 10.73 0.37 -19.40
CA ASP A 171 11.15 1.58 -20.12
C ASP A 171 12.57 1.43 -20.74
N HIS A 172 13.29 0.34 -20.45
CA HIS A 172 14.61 0.01 -21.01
C HIS A 172 14.60 -1.04 -22.15
N ASP A 173 13.43 -1.53 -22.56
CA ASP A 173 13.29 -2.54 -23.63
C ASP A 173 13.21 -1.94 -25.06
N THR A 174 13.87 -0.80 -25.32
CA THR A 174 13.96 -0.17 -26.65
C THR A 174 15.32 -0.33 -27.28
#